data_AF-T0YAQ2-F1
#
_entry.id   AF-T0YAQ2-F1
#
_cell.length_a   1.000
_cell.length_b   1.000
_cell.length_c   1.000
_cell.angle_alpha   90.00
_cell.angle_beta   90.00
_cell.angle_gamma   90.00
#
_symmetry.space_group_name_H-M   'P 1'
#
loop_
_entity.id
_entity.type
_entity.pdbx_description
1 polymer ?
#
loop_
_entity_poly.entity_id
_entity_poly.type
_entity_poly.pdbx_seq_one_letter_code
_entity_poly.pdbx_strand_id
1 'polypeptide(L)'
;MGDLLRKLEYIEPPDVTCVLNYRLNFDGERSCGSVVVYSGTMKDGGENFEIYMELLECGLSEEDAVKKFDRVISDVREGRIDVVL
;
A
#
# COMPACT_ATOMS: atom_id res chain seq x y z
N MET A 1 -2.11 -4.88 -22.06
CA MET A 1 -1.40 -5.13 -20.78
C MET A 1 -1.70 -3.95 -19.89
N GLY A 2 -2.20 -4.18 -18.67
CA GLY A 2 -2.61 -3.09 -17.80
C GLY A 2 -1.40 -2.45 -17.16
N ASP A 3 -1.27 -1.12 -17.29
CA ASP A 3 -0.16 -0.36 -16.71
C ASP A 3 -0.25 -0.22 -15.17
N LEU A 4 -1.36 -0.65 -14.57
CA LEU A 4 -1.64 -0.53 -13.14
C LEU A 4 -1.37 -1.85 -12.41
N LEU A 5 -0.35 -1.84 -11.57
CA LEU A 5 -0.10 -2.84 -10.54
C LEU A 5 -0.93 -2.48 -9.30
N ARG A 6 -1.88 -3.35 -8.96
CA ARG A 6 -2.69 -3.23 -7.73
C ARG A 6 -2.57 -4.49 -6.89
N LYS A 7 -2.22 -4.34 -5.62
CA LYS A 7 -2.23 -5.42 -4.62
C LYS A 7 -2.94 -4.96 -3.35
N LEU A 8 -3.53 -5.90 -2.64
CA LEU A 8 -4.19 -5.68 -1.37
C LEU A 8 -3.89 -6.86 -0.46
N GLU A 9 -3.50 -6.57 0.78
CA GLU A 9 -3.24 -7.57 1.82
C GLU A 9 -3.92 -7.09 3.10
N TYR A 10 -4.70 -7.97 3.71
CA TYR A 10 -5.32 -7.73 5.00
C TYR A 10 -4.52 -8.41 6.10
N ILE A 11 -4.31 -7.73 7.23
CA ILE A 11 -3.44 -8.17 8.32
C ILE A 11 -4.24 -8.25 9.62
N GLU A 12 -4.33 -9.44 10.20
CA GLU A 12 -4.98 -9.71 11.49
C GLU A 12 -4.03 -10.42 12.47
N PRO A 13 -3.96 -9.94 13.72
CA PRO A 13 -4.02 -8.53 14.17
C PRO A 13 -2.90 -7.70 13.49
N PRO A 14 -3.06 -6.38 13.26
CA PRO A 14 -3.90 -5.42 14.00
C PRO A 14 -5.19 -4.93 13.30
N ASP A 15 -5.79 -5.72 12.41
CA ASP A 15 -7.01 -5.35 11.66
C ASP A 15 -6.80 -4.12 10.76
N VAL A 16 -5.89 -4.28 9.80
CA VAL A 16 -5.58 -3.26 8.80
C VAL A 16 -5.46 -3.85 7.41
N THR A 17 -5.77 -3.04 6.40
CA THR A 17 -5.62 -3.41 5.00
C THR A 17 -4.53 -2.55 4.34
N CYS A 18 -3.47 -3.19 3.87
CA CYS A 18 -2.43 -2.57 3.06
C CYS A 18 -2.80 -2.65 1.57
N VAL A 19 -2.66 -1.55 0.83
CA VAL A 19 -2.97 -1.48 -0.60
C VAL A 19 -1.84 -0.84 -1.37
N LEU A 20 -1.31 -1.56 -2.36
CA LEU A 20 -0.43 -1.04 -3.39
C LEU A 20 -1.25 -0.60 -4.59
N ASN A 21 -1.02 0.63 -5.05
CA ASN A 21 -1.44 1.09 -6.38
C ASN A 21 -0.22 1.72 -7.05
N TYR A 22 0.25 1.15 -8.16
CA TYR A 22 1.43 1.65 -8.87
C TYR A 22 1.26 1.57 -10.38
N ARG A 23 1.70 2.61 -11.10
CA ARG A 23 1.65 2.67 -12.56
C ARG A 23 3.04 2.43 -13.14
N LEU A 24 3.21 1.29 -13.83
CA LEU A 24 4.51 0.82 -14.34
C LEU A 24 5.06 1.65 -15.50
N ASN A 25 4.18 2.13 -16.39
CA ASN A 25 4.55 2.86 -17.61
C ASN A 25 4.05 4.32 -17.61
N PHE A 26 3.90 4.91 -16.43
CA PHE A 26 3.47 6.30 -16.29
C PHE A 26 4.70 7.20 -16.11
N ASP A 27 4.76 8.27 -16.89
CA ASP A 27 5.76 9.33 -16.73
C ASP A 27 5.08 10.52 -16.06
N GLY A 28 5.11 10.53 -14.72
CA GLY A 28 4.52 11.56 -13.89
C GLY A 28 5.59 12.34 -13.15
N GLU A 29 5.43 13.65 -13.00
CA GLU A 29 6.46 14.52 -12.42
C GLU A 29 6.74 14.32 -10.92
N ARG A 30 5.96 13.50 -10.19
CA ARG A 30 6.06 13.42 -8.71
C ARG A 30 6.02 12.01 -8.13
N SER A 31 5.00 11.21 -8.44
CA SER A 31 4.85 9.83 -7.93
C SER A 31 4.03 8.99 -8.90
N CYS A 32 4.42 7.74 -9.07
CA CYS A 32 3.72 6.79 -9.95
C CYS A 32 2.82 5.82 -9.18
N GLY A 33 2.81 5.89 -7.85
CA GLY A 33 1.92 5.10 -7.03
C GLY A 33 2.05 5.40 -5.54
N SER A 34 1.39 4.56 -4.75
CA SER A 34 1.48 4.57 -3.30
C SER A 34 1.24 3.19 -2.71
N VAL A 35 1.75 3.00 -1.50
CA VAL A 35 1.29 1.97 -0.57
C VAL A 35 0.53 2.66 0.55
N VAL A 36 -0.73 2.28 0.75
CA VAL A 36 -1.61 2.90 1.75
C VAL A 36 -2.08 1.84 2.73
N VAL A 37 -2.05 2.15 4.03
CA VAL A 37 -2.57 1.31 5.09
C VAL A 37 -3.86 1.92 5.61
N TYR A 38 -4.94 1.15 5.56
CA TYR A 38 -6.26 1.53 6.05
C TYR A 38 -6.61 0.74 7.31
N SER A 39 -7.35 1.35 8.22
CA SER A 39 -7.99 0.64 9.33
C SER A 39 -9.05 -0.34 8.80
N GLY A 40 -9.12 -1.54 9.38
CA GLY A 40 -10.18 -2.50 9.12
C GLY A 40 -9.99 -3.35 7.85
N THR A 41 -11.02 -4.16 7.57
CA THR A 41 -11.22 -4.75 6.24
C THR A 41 -11.82 -3.71 5.28
N MET A 42 -11.28 -3.61 4.07
CA MET A 42 -11.87 -2.84 2.96
C MET A 42 -13.18 -3.46 2.41
N LYS A 43 -14.12 -3.84 3.29
CA LYS A 43 -15.46 -4.33 2.92
C LYS A 43 -16.45 -3.17 2.85
N ASP A 44 -17.23 -3.16 1.76
CA ASP A 44 -18.25 -2.18 1.39
C ASP A 44 -19.03 -1.56 2.57
N GLY A 45 -18.76 -0.28 2.84
CA GLY A 45 -19.61 0.57 3.67
C GLY A 45 -19.05 0.99 5.03
N GLY A 46 -17.89 0.50 5.43
CA GLY A 46 -17.19 0.99 6.63
C GLY A 46 -16.41 2.28 6.36
N GLU A 47 -16.35 3.18 7.36
CA GLU A 47 -15.43 4.32 7.35
C GLU A 47 -14.00 3.79 7.57
N ASN A 48 -13.32 3.40 6.49
CA ASN A 48 -11.91 3.04 6.54
C ASN A 48 -11.08 4.32 6.52
N PHE A 49 -10.31 4.56 7.58
CA PHE A 49 -9.42 5.71 7.66
C PHE A 49 -8.03 5.33 7.19
N GLU A 50 -7.38 6.24 6.47
CA GLU A 50 -5.99 6.11 6.09
C GLU A 50 -5.10 6.35 7.33
N ILE A 51 -4.33 5.33 7.70
CA ILE A 51 -3.41 5.37 8.84
C ILE A 51 -2.02 5.80 8.37
N TYR A 52 -1.59 5.29 7.22
CA TYR A 52 -0.25 5.50 6.70
C TYR A 52 -0.26 5.50 5.17
N MET A 53 0.58 6.35 4.57
CA MET A 53 0.82 6.35 3.12
C MET A 53 2.32 6.50 2.85
N GLU A 54 2.84 5.61 2.00
CA GLU A 54 4.14 5.77 1.35
C GLU A 54 3.93 6.05 -0.14
N LEU A 55 4.46 7.17 -0.63
CA LEU A 55 4.49 7.47 -2.06
C LEU A 55 5.61 6.69 -2.76
N LEU A 56 5.29 6.19 -3.95
CA LEU A 56 6.22 5.47 -4.81
C LEU A 56 6.67 6.35 -5.96
N GLU A 57 7.99 6.51 -6.07
CA GLU A 57 8.64 7.20 -7.19
C GLU A 57 8.38 6.47 -8.51
N CYS A 58 8.45 7.21 -9.62
CA CYS A 58 8.34 6.64 -10.96
C CYS A 58 9.59 5.84 -11.35
N GLY A 59 9.45 4.95 -12.33
CA GLY A 59 10.55 4.15 -12.86
C GLY A 59 10.90 2.88 -12.05
N LEU A 60 10.15 2.57 -10.99
CA LEU A 60 10.25 1.28 -10.32
C LEU A 60 9.76 0.16 -11.24
N SER A 61 10.48 -0.97 -11.20
CA SER A 61 10.01 -2.22 -11.76
C SER A 61 8.82 -2.77 -10.96
N GLU A 62 8.08 -3.71 -11.53
CA GLU A 62 7.03 -4.43 -10.81
C GLU A 62 7.58 -5.08 -9.53
N GLU A 63 8.74 -5.73 -9.63
CA GLU A 63 9.39 -6.38 -8.50
C GLU A 63 9.76 -5.39 -7.39
N ASP A 64 10.24 -4.20 -7.73
CA ASP A 64 10.64 -3.21 -6.73
C ASP A 64 9.44 -2.55 -6.07
N ALA A 65 8.35 -2.29 -6.82
CA ALA A 65 7.09 -1.83 -6.25
C ALA A 65 6.49 -2.88 -5.28
N VAL A 66 6.58 -4.17 -5.63
CA VAL A 66 6.15 -5.26 -4.75
C VAL A 66 7.03 -5.36 -3.51
N LYS A 67 8.36 -5.26 -3.63
CA LYS A 67 9.25 -5.25 -2.45
C LYS A 67 8.93 -4.13 -1.47
N LYS A 68 8.57 -2.94 -1.97
CA LYS A 68 8.14 -1.83 -1.12
C LYS A 68 6.82 -2.14 -0.40
N PHE A 69 5.87 -2.76 -1.09
CA PHE A 69 4.63 -3.22 -0.48
C PHE A 69 4.87 -4.27 0.62
N ASP A 70 5.71 -5.27 0.35
CA ASP A 70 6.05 -6.31 1.32
C ASP A 70 6.80 -5.72 2.53
N ARG A 71 7.66 -4.71 2.29
CA ARG A 71 8.33 -3.97 3.37
C ARG A 71 7.30 -3.29 4.30
N VAL A 72 6.32 -2.58 3.74
CA VAL A 72 5.26 -1.94 4.54
C VAL A 72 4.44 -2.98 5.31
N ILE A 73 4.11 -4.12 4.71
CA ILE A 73 3.43 -5.22 5.41
C ILE A 73 4.27 -5.72 6.59
N SER A 74 5.59 -5.90 6.39
CA SER A 74 6.50 -6.31 7.47
C SER A 74 6.56 -5.25 8.57
N ASP A 75 6.70 -3.97 8.19
CA ASP A 75 6.76 -2.86 9.12
C ASP A 75 5.47 -2.75 9.97
N VAL A 76 4.30 -3.03 9.39
CA VAL A 76 3.02 -3.14 10.12
C VAL A 76 3.02 -4.35 11.06
N ARG A 77 3.39 -5.54 10.58
CA ARG A 77 3.41 -6.78 11.38
C ARG A 77 4.39 -6.71 12.55
N GLU A 78 5.50 -6.01 12.37
CA GLU A 78 6.52 -5.81 13.39
C GLU A 78 6.20 -4.64 14.34
N GLY A 79 5.10 -3.90 14.09
CA GLY A 79 4.71 -2.75 14.90
C GLY A 79 5.62 -1.54 14.75
N ARG A 80 6.36 -1.43 13.62
CA ARG A 80 7.18 -0.25 13.29
C ARG A 80 6.34 0.89 12.72
N ILE A 81 5.23 0.56 12.06
CA ILE A 81 4.18 1.52 11.71
C ILE A 81 3.14 1.42 12.82
N ASP A 82 2.94 2.52 13.54
CA ASP A 82 1.92 2.60 14.58
C ASP A 82 0.55 2.67 13.90
N VAL A 83 -0.21 1.59 14.07
CA VAL A 83 -1.55 1.42 13.50
C VAL A 83 -2.62 1.28 14.57
N VAL A 84 -2.27 1.54 15.83
CA VAL A 84 -3.21 1.54 16.96
C VAL A 84 -3.83 2.94 17.05
N LEU A 85 -5.15 3.01 16.87
CA LEU A 85 -5.94 4.22 17.11
C LEU A 85 -6.40 4.32 18.57
#